data_AF-A0A7S2VHB5-F1
#
_entry.id   AF-A0A7S2VHB5-F1
#
_cell.length_a   1.000
_cell.length_b   1.000
_cell.length_c   1.000
_cell.angle_alpha   90.00
_cell.angle_beta   90.00
_cell.angle_gamma   90.00
#
_symmetry.space_group_name_H-M   'P 1'
#
loop_
_entity.id
_entity.type
_entity.pdbx_description
1 polymer ?
#
loop_
_entity_poly.entity_id
_entity_poly.type
_entity_poly.pdbx_seq_one_letter_code
_entity_poly.pdbx_strand_id
1 'polypeptide(L)'
;GGLAPVKAFPPNSYGLYSTVGNVWEWTADPWPGQQDQVTLKGGSFIDSIDGSFNHKATVVTRMGNTKDSGGYNTGVRCALGKGGGERKQQPDQAKVQQLMEEGGIDAVQEYLKSIGSNAKVMTPAELEASRTRMKGAVGEEL
;
A
#
# COMPACT_ATOMS: atom_id res chain seq x y z
N GLY A 1 17.62 -26.67 3.04
CA GLY A 1 18.36 -25.62 2.31
C GLY A 1 18.44 -24.40 3.19
N GLY A 2 19.50 -23.61 3.09
CA GLY A 2 19.69 -22.39 3.88
C GLY A 2 19.65 -21.13 3.01
N LEU A 3 20.21 -20.04 3.53
CA LEU A 3 20.41 -18.80 2.79
C LEU A 3 21.21 -19.02 1.51
N ALA A 4 20.82 -18.31 0.45
CA ALA A 4 21.57 -18.23 -0.80
C ALA A 4 22.15 -16.81 -0.98
N PRO A 5 23.27 -16.65 -1.72
CA PRO A 5 23.73 -15.34 -2.16
C PRO A 5 22.61 -14.56 -2.85
N VAL A 6 22.54 -13.24 -2.63
CA VAL A 6 21.43 -12.39 -3.13
C VAL A 6 21.19 -12.53 -4.64
N LYS A 7 22.25 -12.76 -5.43
CA LYS A 7 22.21 -12.92 -6.89
C LYS A 7 22.39 -14.37 -7.36
N ALA A 8 22.09 -15.37 -6.53
CA ALA A 8 22.24 -16.78 -6.89
C ALA A 8 21.29 -17.21 -8.02
N PHE A 9 20.16 -16.53 -8.18
CA PHE A 9 19.14 -16.83 -9.20
C PHE A 9 18.94 -15.63 -10.15
N PRO A 10 18.36 -15.84 -11.34
CA PRO A 10 18.09 -14.75 -12.28
C PRO A 10 17.20 -13.66 -11.68
N PRO A 11 17.38 -12.38 -12.08
CA PRO A 11 16.48 -11.31 -11.68
C PRO A 11 15.14 -11.41 -12.41
N ASN A 12 14.11 -10.74 -11.87
CA ASN A 12 12.87 -10.49 -12.59
C ASN A 12 13.05 -9.40 -13.69
N SER A 13 11.99 -9.09 -14.45
CA SER A 13 12.02 -8.09 -15.52
C SER A 13 12.36 -6.66 -15.07
N TYR A 14 12.34 -6.39 -13.76
CA TYR A 14 12.75 -5.10 -13.17
C TYR A 14 14.20 -5.10 -12.67
N GLY A 15 14.96 -6.17 -12.92
CA GLY A 15 16.33 -6.31 -12.42
C GLY A 15 16.42 -6.64 -10.93
N LEU A 16 15.30 -7.01 -10.28
CA LEU A 16 15.28 -7.35 -8.86
C LEU A 16 15.53 -8.83 -8.65
N TYR A 17 16.42 -9.13 -7.71
CA TYR A 17 16.79 -10.49 -7.32
C TYR A 17 16.06 -10.91 -6.04
N SER A 18 15.84 -12.21 -5.89
CA SER A 18 15.40 -12.84 -4.62
C SER A 18 14.20 -12.16 -3.94
N THR A 19 13.20 -11.73 -4.72
CA THR A 19 11.99 -11.08 -4.17
C THR A 19 10.97 -12.06 -3.60
N VAL A 20 11.13 -13.36 -3.87
CA VAL A 20 10.34 -14.46 -3.32
C VAL A 20 11.31 -15.52 -2.82
N GLY A 21 11.12 -15.99 -1.59
CA GLY A 21 12.04 -16.91 -0.92
C GLY A 21 13.34 -16.23 -0.47
N ASN A 22 14.36 -17.06 -0.17
CA ASN A 22 15.58 -16.65 0.53
C ASN A 22 15.27 -16.12 1.95
N VAL A 23 14.89 -14.86 2.10
CA VAL A 23 14.50 -14.27 3.38
C VAL A 23 13.18 -13.53 3.26
N TRP A 24 12.42 -13.52 4.34
CA TRP A 24 11.34 -12.55 4.50
C TRP A 24 11.91 -11.14 4.50
N GLU A 25 11.26 -10.21 3.82
CA GLU A 25 11.71 -8.80 3.76
C GLU A 25 10.75 -7.88 4.52
N TRP A 26 11.29 -7.10 5.47
CA TRP A 26 10.56 -6.06 6.19
C TRP A 26 10.07 -4.95 5.24
N THR A 27 8.82 -4.50 5.43
CA THR A 27 8.29 -3.28 4.80
C THR A 27 7.88 -2.25 5.86
N ALA A 28 7.72 -1.00 5.43
CA ALA A 28 7.24 0.08 6.31
C ALA A 28 5.73 0.00 6.59
N ASP A 29 4.99 -0.90 5.93
CA ASP A 29 3.54 -0.99 6.04
C ASP A 29 3.11 -1.63 7.36
N PRO A 30 2.20 -1.01 8.13
CA PRO A 30 1.66 -1.63 9.32
C PRO A 30 0.81 -2.84 8.96
N TRP A 31 0.86 -3.87 9.81
CA TRP A 31 0.01 -5.05 9.66
C TRP A 31 -1.43 -4.72 10.08
N PRO A 32 -2.45 -5.07 9.28
CA PRO A 32 -3.84 -4.70 9.58
C PRO A 32 -4.31 -5.22 10.94
N GLY A 33 -4.90 -4.33 11.74
CA GLY A 33 -5.52 -4.69 13.03
C GLY A 33 -4.53 -4.98 14.16
N GLN A 34 -3.23 -4.73 13.99
CA GLN A 34 -2.21 -4.98 15.01
C GLN A 34 -1.31 -3.75 15.17
N GLN A 35 -1.34 -3.11 16.35
CA GLN A 35 -0.68 -1.81 16.57
C GLN A 35 0.86 -1.86 16.51
N ASP A 36 1.46 -3.00 16.87
CA ASP A 36 2.92 -3.15 16.94
C ASP A 36 3.53 -4.09 15.92
N GLN A 37 2.76 -4.48 14.91
CA GLN A 37 3.25 -5.31 13.82
C GLN A 37 3.40 -4.53 12.52
N VAL A 38 4.43 -4.87 11.77
CA VAL A 38 4.62 -4.42 10.38
C VAL A 38 4.62 -5.62 9.45
N THR A 39 4.48 -5.35 8.16
CA THR A 39 4.32 -6.37 7.13
C THR A 39 5.68 -6.88 6.66
N LEU A 40 5.81 -8.20 6.63
CA LEU A 40 6.90 -8.91 5.93
C LEU A 40 6.38 -9.46 4.62
N LYS A 41 7.23 -9.53 3.61
CA LYS A 41 6.91 -10.01 2.25
C LYS A 41 7.89 -11.07 1.75
N GLY A 42 7.44 -11.86 0.77
CA GLY A 42 8.31 -12.70 -0.06
C GLY A 42 8.45 -14.16 0.37
N GLY A 43 8.31 -14.49 1.66
CA GLY A 43 8.66 -15.82 2.15
C GLY A 43 10.17 -16.01 2.29
N SER A 44 10.59 -17.15 2.85
CA SER A 44 12.00 -17.46 3.14
C SER A 44 12.36 -18.89 2.72
N PHE A 45 13.62 -19.29 2.91
CA PHE A 45 14.10 -20.63 2.57
C PHE A 45 13.48 -21.77 3.39
N ILE A 46 12.75 -21.45 4.47
CA ILE A 46 11.98 -22.44 5.24
C ILE A 46 10.53 -22.55 4.77
N ASP A 47 10.08 -21.76 3.81
CA ASP A 47 8.72 -21.77 3.27
C ASP A 47 8.64 -22.68 2.03
N SER A 48 7.47 -23.26 1.77
CA SER A 48 7.30 -24.21 0.66
C SER A 48 6.61 -23.55 -0.55
N ILE A 49 6.87 -24.05 -1.75
CA ILE A 49 6.28 -23.50 -2.98
C ILE A 49 4.79 -23.84 -3.09
N ASP A 50 4.38 -24.99 -2.54
CA ASP A 50 3.03 -25.55 -2.61
C ASP A 50 2.18 -25.27 -1.36
N GLY A 51 2.78 -24.75 -0.29
CA GLY A 51 2.14 -24.59 1.02
C GLY A 51 2.04 -25.88 1.85
N SER A 52 2.72 -26.96 1.47
CA SER A 52 2.80 -28.20 2.27
C SER A 52 3.42 -28.00 3.65
N PHE A 53 4.25 -26.97 3.85
CA PHE A 53 4.77 -26.55 5.15
C PHE A 53 5.02 -25.05 5.20
N ASN A 54 4.92 -24.48 6.40
CA ASN A 54 5.04 -23.04 6.67
C ASN A 54 4.15 -22.22 5.73
N HIS A 55 4.67 -21.18 5.06
CA HIS A 55 3.89 -20.40 4.10
C HIS A 55 4.09 -20.90 2.68
N LYS A 56 3.07 -20.70 1.83
CA LYS A 56 3.24 -20.81 0.38
C LYS A 56 4.05 -19.62 -0.13
N ALA A 57 5.28 -19.82 -0.58
CA ALA A 57 6.17 -18.76 -1.04
C ALA A 57 5.74 -18.23 -2.42
N THR A 58 5.13 -17.06 -2.46
CA THR A 58 4.63 -16.38 -3.67
C THR A 58 4.83 -14.87 -3.57
N VAL A 59 4.64 -14.15 -4.68
CA VAL A 59 4.73 -12.68 -4.71
C VAL A 59 3.69 -11.98 -3.80
N VAL A 60 2.55 -12.63 -3.54
CA VAL A 60 1.49 -12.05 -2.70
C VAL A 60 1.65 -12.39 -1.23
N THR A 61 2.48 -13.38 -0.89
CA THR A 61 2.66 -13.86 0.48
C THR A 61 3.10 -12.72 1.40
N ARG A 62 2.47 -12.65 2.57
CA ARG A 62 2.70 -11.63 3.58
C ARG A 62 2.42 -12.19 4.97
N MET A 63 3.15 -11.70 5.98
CA MET A 63 2.87 -11.97 7.39
C MET A 63 3.11 -10.73 8.24
N GLY A 64 2.50 -10.66 9.42
CA GLY A 64 2.78 -9.63 10.41
C GLY A 64 3.87 -10.08 11.37
N ASN A 65 4.75 -9.15 11.78
CA ASN A 65 5.71 -9.41 12.84
C ASN A 65 5.96 -8.16 13.68
N THR A 66 6.31 -8.32 14.96
CA THR A 66 6.58 -7.16 15.84
C THR A 66 7.83 -6.44 15.39
N LYS A 67 7.85 -5.11 15.49
CA LYS A 67 8.94 -4.26 14.96
C LYS A 67 10.33 -4.58 15.54
N ASP A 68 10.37 -5.18 16.72
CA ASP A 68 11.58 -5.57 17.46
C ASP A 68 11.98 -7.03 17.24
N SER A 69 11.20 -7.80 16.50
CA SER A 69 11.52 -9.20 16.20
C SER A 69 12.69 -9.30 15.23
N GLY A 70 13.56 -10.27 15.46
CA GLY A 70 14.67 -10.63 14.57
C GLY A 70 14.69 -12.13 14.30
N GLY A 71 15.09 -12.53 13.10
CA GLY A 71 15.20 -13.92 12.69
C GLY A 71 16.28 -14.11 11.63
N TYR A 72 16.92 -15.28 11.62
CA TYR A 72 17.95 -15.62 10.63
C TYR A 72 17.39 -15.84 9.22
N ASN A 73 16.07 -15.87 9.08
CA ASN A 73 15.33 -15.94 7.82
C ASN A 73 14.64 -14.61 7.46
N THR A 74 15.02 -13.51 8.12
CA THR A 74 14.44 -12.17 7.93
C THR A 74 15.52 -11.17 7.52
N GLY A 75 15.23 -10.31 6.56
CA GLY A 75 16.14 -9.31 6.03
C GLY A 75 15.39 -8.08 5.52
N VAL A 76 16.09 -7.23 4.77
CA VAL A 76 15.57 -5.95 4.28
C VAL A 76 16.22 -5.59 2.95
N ARG A 77 15.44 -4.97 2.06
CA ARG A 77 15.96 -4.15 0.96
C ARG A 77 15.49 -2.72 1.13
N CYS A 78 16.35 -1.78 0.78
CA CYS A 78 16.01 -0.37 0.83
C CYS A 78 15.38 0.08 -0.51
N ALA A 79 14.43 1.00 -0.42
CA ALA A 79 13.88 1.71 -1.57
C ALA A 79 14.05 3.22 -1.36
N LEU A 80 14.28 3.95 -2.44
CA LEU A 80 14.30 5.42 -2.46
C LEU A 80 13.40 5.90 -3.59
N GLY A 81 12.54 6.87 -3.30
CA GLY A 81 11.70 7.55 -4.29
C GLY A 81 11.48 9.01 -3.89
N LYS A 82 11.10 9.86 -4.85
CA LYS A 82 10.53 11.17 -4.53
C LYS A 82 9.28 10.92 -3.68
N GLY A 83 9.28 11.39 -2.43
CA GLY A 83 8.33 11.02 -1.39
C GLY A 83 6.84 11.12 -1.77
N GLY A 84 6.01 10.36 -1.05
CA GLY A 84 4.55 10.29 -1.26
C GLY A 84 3.88 9.00 -0.73
N GLY A 85 4.66 8.05 -0.20
CA GLY A 85 4.17 6.77 0.34
C GLY A 85 3.68 6.81 1.79
N GLU A 86 3.49 7.99 2.38
CA GLU A 86 2.77 8.06 3.64
C GLU A 86 1.31 7.66 3.39
N ARG A 87 0.74 6.81 4.24
CA ARG A 87 -0.70 6.57 4.20
C ARG A 87 -1.38 7.92 4.40
N LYS A 88 -2.03 8.41 3.35
CA LYS A 88 -2.94 9.55 3.46
C LYS A 88 -3.95 9.19 4.54
N GLN A 89 -3.99 9.98 5.59
CA GLN A 89 -4.93 9.75 6.68
C GLN A 89 -6.34 9.76 6.09
N GLN A 90 -7.13 8.73 6.38
CA GLN A 90 -8.52 8.73 5.94
C GLN A 90 -9.24 9.89 6.64
N PRO A 91 -10.11 10.63 5.92
CA PRO A 91 -10.87 11.72 6.52
C PRO A 91 -11.74 11.16 7.65
N ASP A 92 -11.67 11.79 8.82
CA ASP A 92 -12.56 11.50 9.93
C ASP A 92 -14.00 11.86 9.50
N GLN A 93 -14.86 10.85 9.43
CA GLN A 93 -16.25 11.01 8.96
C GLN A 93 -17.05 11.94 9.87
N ALA A 94 -16.83 11.91 11.19
CA ALA A 94 -17.51 12.80 12.12
C ALA A 94 -17.05 14.25 11.90
N LYS A 95 -15.74 14.45 11.66
CA LYS A 95 -15.21 15.78 11.35
C LYS A 95 -15.71 16.31 10.02
N VAL A 96 -15.78 15.46 8.99
CA VAL A 96 -16.34 15.81 7.68
C VAL A 96 -17.80 16.24 7.82
N GLN A 97 -18.60 15.49 8.57
CA GLN A 97 -20.01 15.81 8.81
C GLN A 97 -20.17 17.16 9.53
N GLN A 98 -19.40 17.39 10.60
CA GLN A 98 -19.41 18.66 11.32
C GLN A 98 -19.05 19.84 10.41
N LEU A 99 -17.97 19.72 9.62
CA LEU A 99 -17.53 20.79 8.71
C LEU A 99 -18.55 21.06 7.60
N MET A 100 -19.23 20.01 7.14
CA MET A 100 -20.29 20.16 6.15
C MET A 100 -21.48 20.95 6.72
N GLU A 101 -21.81 20.79 7.99
CA GLU A 101 -22.89 21.52 8.68
C GLU A 101 -22.51 22.97 9.02
N GLU A 102 -21.28 23.21 9.48
CA GLU A 102 -20.81 24.52 9.94
C GLU A 102 -20.34 25.44 8.80
N GLY A 103 -19.64 24.88 7.81
CA GLY A 103 -18.93 25.64 6.78
C GLY A 103 -19.11 25.11 5.37
N GLY A 104 -19.97 24.12 5.17
CA GLY A 104 -20.30 23.57 3.86
C GLY A 104 -19.12 22.94 3.13
N ILE A 105 -19.21 22.93 1.80
CA ILE A 105 -18.26 22.24 0.92
C ILE A 105 -16.84 22.81 1.01
N ASP A 106 -16.71 24.13 1.15
CA ASP A 106 -15.40 24.80 1.22
C ASP A 106 -14.61 24.38 2.45
N ALA A 107 -15.28 24.31 3.61
CA ALA A 107 -14.67 23.86 4.86
C ALA A 107 -14.21 22.39 4.79
N VAL A 108 -15.02 21.51 4.18
CA VAL A 108 -14.62 20.11 3.94
C VAL A 108 -13.46 20.04 2.96
N GLN A 109 -13.47 20.85 1.89
CA GLN A 109 -12.43 20.86 0.87
C GLN A 109 -11.09 21.37 1.42
N GLU A 110 -11.10 22.35 2.32
CA GLU A 110 -9.92 22.85 3.04
C GLU A 110 -9.37 21.79 4.00
N TYR A 111 -10.23 21.14 4.78
CA TYR A 111 -9.83 20.02 5.64
C TYR A 111 -9.17 18.89 4.87
N LEU A 112 -9.74 18.46 3.75
CA LEU A 112 -9.16 17.42 2.90
C LEU A 112 -7.75 17.79 2.40
N LYS A 113 -7.53 19.06 2.01
CA LYS A 113 -6.19 19.55 1.63
C LYS A 113 -5.23 19.50 2.82
N SER A 114 -5.68 19.89 4.01
CA SER A 114 -4.84 19.92 5.22
C SER A 114 -4.30 18.53 5.61
N ILE A 115 -5.05 17.47 5.34
CA ILE A 115 -4.63 16.07 5.58
C ILE A 115 -3.92 15.43 4.38
N GLY A 116 -3.54 16.22 3.36
CA GLY A 116 -2.86 15.74 2.15
C GLY A 116 -3.74 14.90 1.21
N SER A 117 -5.06 14.95 1.37
CA SER A 117 -6.01 14.31 0.46
C SER A 117 -6.12 15.09 -0.84
N ASN A 118 -6.16 14.37 -1.96
CA ASN A 118 -6.43 14.94 -3.29
C ASN A 118 -7.91 14.82 -3.68
N ALA A 119 -8.77 14.39 -2.75
CA ALA A 119 -10.20 14.25 -3.00
C ALA A 119 -10.84 15.63 -3.23
N LYS A 120 -11.79 15.67 -4.17
CA LYS A 120 -12.65 16.83 -4.42
C LYS A 120 -14.04 16.58 -3.88
N VAL A 121 -14.54 17.51 -3.07
CA VAL A 121 -15.94 17.57 -2.66
C VAL A 121 -16.66 18.46 -3.66
N MET A 122 -17.83 18.04 -4.11
CA MET A 122 -18.59 18.73 -5.14
C MET A 122 -20.08 18.65 -4.85
N THR A 123 -20.81 19.67 -5.27
CA THR A 123 -22.28 19.67 -5.22
C THR A 123 -22.85 18.63 -6.19
N PRO A 124 -24.12 18.21 -6.01
CA PRO A 124 -24.80 17.36 -6.98
C PRO A 124 -24.80 17.95 -8.41
N ALA A 125 -24.95 19.26 -8.55
CA ALA A 125 -24.94 19.94 -9.84
C ALA A 125 -23.56 19.89 -10.53
N GLU A 126 -22.49 20.12 -9.79
CA GLU A 126 -21.12 20.01 -10.28
C GLU A 126 -20.75 18.57 -10.65
N LEU A 127 -21.26 17.59 -9.89
CA LEU A 127 -21.09 16.18 -10.19
C LEU A 127 -21.76 15.80 -11.51
N GLU A 128 -22.99 16.25 -11.75
CA GLU A 128 -23.70 16.02 -13.02
C GLU A 128 -23.03 16.72 -14.20
N ALA A 129 -22.54 17.95 -14.01
CA ALA A 129 -21.75 18.66 -15.03
C ALA A 129 -20.42 17.93 -15.33
N SER A 130 -19.77 17.37 -14.32
CA SER A 130 -18.56 16.53 -14.48
C SER A 130 -18.86 15.25 -15.26
N ARG A 131 -19.94 14.53 -14.89
CA ARG A 131 -20.40 13.33 -15.58
C ARG A 131 -20.73 13.59 -17.04
N THR A 132 -21.41 14.71 -17.33
CA THR A 132 -21.75 15.11 -18.71
C THR A 132 -20.49 15.40 -19.53
N ARG A 133 -19.52 16.14 -18.98
CA ARG A 133 -18.24 16.40 -19.63
C ARG A 133 -17.45 15.12 -19.93
N MET A 134 -17.39 14.19 -18.97
CA MET A 134 -16.71 12.91 -19.18
C MET A 134 -17.40 12.06 -20.23
N LYS A 135 -18.74 12.01 -20.25
CA LYS A 135 -19.48 11.28 -21.30
C LYS A 135 -19.23 11.88 -22.69
N GLY A 136 -19.12 13.21 -22.81
CA GLY A 136 -18.74 13.87 -24.06
C GLY A 136 -17.30 13.57 -24.49
N ALA A 137 -16.36 13.55 -23.55
CA ALA A 137 -14.95 13.23 -23.83
C ALA A 137 -14.70 11.76 -24.21
N VAL A 138 -15.61 10.86 -23.82
CA VAL A 138 -15.58 9.43 -24.20
C VAL A 138 -16.40 9.17 -25.49
N GLY A 139 -17.15 10.15 -25.97
CA GLY A 139 -18.13 10.02 -27.04
C GLY A 139 -17.73 10.59 -28.41
N GLU A 140 -16.43 10.70 -28.72
CA GLU A 140 -15.95 11.13 -30.05
C GLU A 140 -14.77 10.31 -30.61
N GLU A 141 -14.58 9.08 -30.11
CA GLU A 141 -13.72 8.07 -30.75
C GLU A 141 -14.37 6.69 -30.69
N LEU A 142 -15.43 6.48 -31.48
CA LEU A 142 -15.82 5.19 -32.06
C LEU A 142 -16.53 5.42 -33.41
#